data_AF-A0A1H8MZN9-F1
#
_entry.id   AF-A0A1H8MZN9-F1
#
_cell.length_a   1.000
_cell.length_b   1.000
_cell.length_c   1.000
_cell.angle_alpha   90.00
_cell.angle_beta   90.00
_cell.angle_gamma   90.00
#
_symmetry.space_group_name_H-M   'P 1'
#
loop_
_entity.id
_entity.type
_entity.pdbx_description
1 polymer ?
#
loop_
_entity_poly.entity_id
_entity_poly.type
_entity_poly.pdbx_seq_one_letter_code
_entity_poly.pdbx_strand_id
1 'polypeptide(L)'
;MNRDRLRSLGLVYVNYVASPVRDSPVNLAMARVVVAFYAIWKTIWIDWGVFLQVPFVALEEYEFLVPYAFPQLLVVEKYLLVVSVCLFAVGYRIRATAALSALLLGHLGLLRFAMNGFGGGSAVFIPVYFLVFFALFAPQDELSVDGVRRTGRQSVESVVSRLKESRPRRFRADPLKYSLLVLGVIYFGSAFDKLFPNLQKFQPEWLMPYNLSRIVTIFHTTRDQLFPFTHEVVNYPFLIFFFAVSTLALEGGLLVAILSKRSVTPFFVGLTGFKLSSIVLLGIFFGDAVIFFMLFLAWDAAYRYLASDRAVDVVFDERCYFCARSLYPFELLDVNDTMTFYSQSDLPARYRDRPDVDYSSAMYVFDADGTPYRGYWAFRELLRQLAVFAPVVWLMGTRPVAAVGERVYEYVAANRSRHFVCSVDLDTEL
;
A
#
# COMPACT_ATOMS: atom_id res chain seq x y z
N MET A 1 -24.09 -8.15 -16.81
CA MET A 1 -23.14 -7.70 -15.76
C MET A 1 -23.82 -7.87 -14.41
N ASN A 2 -23.26 -8.68 -13.50
CA ASN A 2 -23.94 -9.11 -12.28
C ASN A 2 -24.21 -7.91 -11.33
N ARG A 3 -25.39 -7.84 -10.69
CA ARG A 3 -25.82 -6.69 -9.86
C ARG A 3 -24.84 -6.40 -8.71
N ASP A 4 -24.16 -7.45 -8.23
CA ASP A 4 -23.11 -7.35 -7.21
C ASP A 4 -21.83 -6.66 -7.72
N ARG A 5 -21.49 -6.80 -9.02
CA ARG A 5 -20.37 -6.08 -9.65
C ARG A 5 -20.63 -4.56 -9.76
N LEU A 6 -21.89 -4.14 -9.86
CA LEU A 6 -22.25 -2.71 -9.88
C LEU A 6 -22.27 -2.12 -8.47
N ARG A 7 -22.71 -2.88 -7.46
CA ARG A 7 -22.65 -2.44 -6.05
C ARG A 7 -21.22 -2.35 -5.54
N SER A 8 -20.31 -3.23 -5.98
CA SER A 8 -18.88 -3.13 -5.62
C SER A 8 -18.21 -1.88 -6.19
N LEU A 9 -18.69 -1.34 -7.31
CA LEU A 9 -18.20 -0.06 -7.86
C LEU A 9 -18.65 1.15 -7.05
N GLY A 10 -19.73 1.05 -6.26
CA GLY A 10 -20.21 2.12 -5.38
C GLY A 10 -19.37 2.33 -4.11
N LEU A 11 -18.50 1.37 -3.76
CA LEU A 11 -17.61 1.42 -2.59
C LEU A 11 -16.15 1.33 -3.03
N VAL A 12 -15.70 2.34 -3.78
CA VAL A 12 -14.31 2.47 -4.25
C VAL A 12 -13.33 2.48 -3.07
N TYR A 13 -13.73 3.12 -1.96
CA TYR A 13 -12.93 3.20 -0.74
C TYR A 13 -13.56 2.45 0.44
N VAL A 14 -12.72 1.72 1.17
CA VAL A 14 -13.07 0.87 2.30
C VAL A 14 -12.98 1.67 3.60
N ASN A 15 -14.07 1.66 4.39
CA ASN A 15 -14.02 2.10 5.78
C ASN A 15 -13.52 0.94 6.67
N TYR A 16 -12.23 0.93 6.99
CA TYR A 16 -11.60 -0.12 7.81
C TYR A 16 -12.03 -0.12 9.29
N VAL A 17 -12.76 0.91 9.76
CA VAL A 17 -13.43 0.87 11.08
C VAL A 17 -14.71 0.05 11.01
N ALA A 18 -15.42 0.08 9.87
CA ALA A 18 -16.58 -0.76 9.59
C ALA A 18 -16.18 -2.19 9.22
N SER A 19 -15.13 -2.34 8.41
CA SER A 19 -14.67 -3.61 7.85
C SER A 19 -13.16 -3.80 8.06
N PRO A 20 -12.73 -4.12 9.30
CA PRO A 20 -11.31 -4.28 9.63
C PRO A 20 -10.69 -5.57 9.08
N VAL A 21 -11.51 -6.47 8.53
CA VAL A 21 -11.11 -7.76 7.98
C VAL A 21 -11.44 -7.80 6.50
N ARG A 22 -10.52 -8.33 5.68
CA ARG A 22 -10.64 -8.51 4.23
C ARG A 22 -10.45 -9.96 3.84
N ASP A 23 -10.93 -10.32 2.66
CA ASP A 23 -10.80 -11.67 2.12
C ASP A 23 -9.41 -11.91 1.48
N SER A 24 -8.64 -10.85 1.25
CA SER A 24 -7.32 -10.88 0.63
C SER A 24 -6.32 -9.98 1.37
N PRO A 25 -5.02 -10.34 1.44
CA PRO A 25 -3.98 -9.50 2.02
C PRO A 25 -3.52 -8.37 1.08
N VAL A 26 -4.01 -8.32 -0.15
CA VAL A 26 -3.58 -7.36 -1.19
C VAL A 26 -3.70 -5.90 -0.74
N ASN A 27 -4.74 -5.55 0.02
CA ASN A 27 -4.95 -4.19 0.50
C ASN A 27 -3.80 -3.69 1.38
N LEU A 28 -3.31 -4.52 2.30
CA LEU A 28 -2.18 -4.14 3.16
C LEU A 28 -0.89 -4.01 2.36
N ALA A 29 -0.62 -4.95 1.45
CA ALA A 29 0.56 -4.90 0.59
C ALA A 29 0.58 -3.65 -0.30
N MET A 30 -0.55 -3.32 -0.93
CA MET A 30 -0.65 -2.11 -1.76
C MET A 30 -0.51 -0.83 -0.93
N ALA A 31 -1.15 -0.77 0.24
CA ALA A 31 -1.00 0.38 1.14
C ALA A 31 0.46 0.58 1.57
N ARG A 32 1.19 -0.50 1.86
CA ARG A 32 2.62 -0.47 2.18
C ARG A 32 3.44 0.14 1.04
N VAL A 33 3.17 -0.29 -0.19
CA VAL A 33 3.83 0.25 -1.40
C VAL A 33 3.48 1.73 -1.61
N VAL A 34 2.23 2.14 -1.40
CA VAL A 34 1.81 3.55 -1.54
C VAL A 34 2.50 4.45 -0.50
N VAL A 35 2.57 4.03 0.77
CA VAL A 35 3.31 4.76 1.82
C VAL A 35 4.79 4.86 1.46
N ALA A 36 5.38 3.76 1.00
CA ALA A 36 6.79 3.73 0.62
C ALA A 36 7.07 4.66 -0.57
N PHE A 37 6.23 4.61 -1.60
CA PHE A 37 6.31 5.50 -2.76
C PHE A 37 6.25 6.96 -2.33
N TYR A 38 5.28 7.33 -1.47
CA TYR A 38 5.16 8.70 -0.96
C TYR A 38 6.41 9.15 -0.20
N ALA A 39 6.91 8.33 0.73
CA ALA A 39 8.07 8.66 1.55
C ALA A 39 9.34 8.84 0.68
N ILE A 40 9.57 7.95 -0.30
CA ILE A 40 10.68 8.08 -1.26
C ILE A 40 10.50 9.34 -2.09
N TRP A 41 9.31 9.55 -2.66
CA TRP A 41 9.00 10.71 -3.48
C TRP A 41 9.30 12.01 -2.73
N LYS A 42 8.82 12.15 -1.49
CA LYS A 42 9.06 13.38 -0.71
C LYS A 42 10.50 13.59 -0.28
N THR A 43 11.27 12.52 -0.08
CA THR A 43 12.62 12.61 0.45
C THR A 43 13.66 12.78 -0.66
N ILE A 44 13.49 12.11 -1.80
CA ILE A 44 14.54 12.06 -2.83
C ILE A 44 14.83 13.43 -3.46
N TRP A 45 13.83 14.30 -3.53
CA TRP A 45 13.95 15.65 -4.09
C TRP A 45 14.54 16.69 -3.13
N ILE A 46 14.79 16.35 -1.87
CA ILE A 46 15.37 17.30 -0.91
C ILE A 46 16.88 17.36 -1.10
N ASP A 47 17.39 18.53 -1.44
CA ASP A 47 18.82 18.84 -1.42
C ASP A 47 19.19 19.45 -0.07
N TRP A 48 19.72 18.62 0.83
CA TRP A 48 20.14 19.07 2.15
C TRP A 48 21.34 20.02 2.12
N GLY A 49 22.16 19.99 1.07
CA GLY A 49 23.28 20.92 0.92
C GLY A 49 22.78 22.34 0.67
N VAL A 50 21.80 22.50 -0.23
CA VAL A 50 21.11 23.78 -0.45
C VAL A 50 20.29 24.17 0.78
N PHE A 51 19.62 23.21 1.41
CA PHE A 51 18.77 23.46 2.57
C PHE A 51 19.53 24.11 3.73
N LEU A 52 20.78 23.68 3.98
CA LEU A 52 21.62 24.23 5.05
C LEU A 52 22.26 25.60 4.73
N GLN A 53 22.14 26.08 3.49
CA GLN A 53 22.59 27.43 3.12
C GLN A 53 21.54 28.50 3.46
N VAL A 54 20.32 28.10 3.84
CA VAL A 54 19.26 29.03 4.23
C VAL A 54 19.67 29.71 5.55
N PRO A 55 19.78 31.05 5.61
CA PRO A 55 20.39 31.75 6.73
C PRO A 55 19.47 31.93 7.94
N PHE A 56 18.33 31.22 7.99
CA PHE A 56 17.35 31.34 9.06
C PHE A 56 16.60 30.02 9.28
N VAL A 57 16.10 29.84 10.51
CA VAL A 57 15.15 28.80 10.88
C VAL A 57 13.85 29.51 11.26
N ALA A 58 12.73 29.16 10.65
CA ALA A 58 11.46 29.84 10.89
C ALA A 58 10.88 29.53 12.28
N LEU A 59 11.23 28.38 12.85
CA LEU A 59 10.84 27.90 14.18
C LEU A 59 12.09 27.56 14.98
N GLU A 60 12.66 28.58 15.65
CA GLU A 60 13.92 28.50 16.41
C GLU A 60 13.89 27.42 17.49
N GLU A 61 12.72 27.09 18.04
CA GLU A 61 12.56 26.02 19.03
C GLU A 61 12.99 24.63 18.52
N TYR A 62 13.11 24.44 17.21
CA TYR A 62 13.56 23.20 16.58
C TYR A 62 14.98 23.27 16.02
N GLU A 63 15.68 24.40 16.18
CA GLU A 63 17.03 24.59 15.63
C GLU A 63 18.04 23.55 16.15
N PHE A 64 17.87 23.08 17.39
CA PHE A 64 18.73 22.06 17.99
C PHE A 64 18.79 20.73 17.22
N LEU A 65 17.84 20.48 16.32
CA LEU A 65 17.80 19.29 15.48
C LEU A 65 18.71 19.39 14.26
N VAL A 66 19.15 20.60 13.90
CA VAL A 66 19.99 20.86 12.72
C VAL A 66 21.44 20.48 13.04
N PRO A 67 22.02 19.47 12.34
CA PRO A 67 23.36 19.00 12.65
C PRO A 67 24.44 19.88 12.01
N TYR A 68 24.56 21.16 12.43
CA TYR A 68 25.48 22.13 11.84
C TYR A 68 26.95 21.66 11.82
N ALA A 69 27.37 20.90 12.84
CA ALA A 69 28.73 20.35 12.91
C ALA A 69 28.99 19.24 11.88
N PHE A 70 27.94 18.51 11.46
CA PHE A 70 28.03 17.35 10.57
C PHE A 70 26.88 17.34 9.54
N PRO A 71 26.83 18.33 8.63
CA PRO A 71 25.72 18.49 7.68
C PRO A 71 25.54 17.28 6.75
N GLN A 72 26.62 16.56 6.45
CA GLN A 72 26.61 15.31 5.70
C GLN A 72 25.71 14.22 6.32
N LEU A 73 25.41 14.31 7.62
CA LEU A 73 24.54 13.35 8.30
C LEU A 73 23.14 13.32 7.68
N LEU A 74 22.60 14.47 7.26
CA LEU A 74 21.27 14.54 6.64
C LEU A 74 21.21 13.80 5.30
N VAL A 75 22.33 13.79 4.56
CA VAL A 75 22.45 13.02 3.31
C VAL A 75 22.46 11.52 3.61
N VAL A 76 23.21 11.10 4.64
CA VAL A 76 23.25 9.70 5.09
C VAL A 76 21.87 9.24 5.57
N GLU A 77 21.20 10.03 6.42
CA GLU A 77 19.84 9.77 6.91
C GLU A 77 18.84 9.67 5.76
N LYS A 78 18.91 10.55 4.76
CA LYS A 78 18.09 10.49 3.55
C LYS A 78 18.24 9.15 2.83
N TYR A 79 19.45 8.67 2.57
CA TYR A 79 19.64 7.41 1.86
C TYR A 79 19.33 6.19 2.73
N LEU A 80 19.60 6.25 4.03
CA LEU A 80 19.18 5.23 4.99
C LEU A 80 17.65 5.12 5.05
N LEU A 81 16.95 6.26 4.99
CA LEU A 81 15.50 6.31 4.89
C LEU A 81 15.03 5.66 3.59
N VAL A 82 15.61 6.00 2.43
CA VAL A 82 15.25 5.38 1.15
C VAL A 82 15.43 3.86 1.19
N VAL A 83 16.58 3.37 1.68
CA VAL A 83 16.85 1.93 1.79
C VAL A 83 15.85 1.25 2.74
N SER A 84 15.64 1.82 3.93
CA SER A 84 14.69 1.27 4.91
C SER A 84 13.25 1.24 4.38
N VAL A 85 12.83 2.28 3.64
CA VAL A 85 11.52 2.36 3.00
C VAL A 85 11.38 1.36 1.86
N CYS A 86 12.43 1.12 1.06
CA CYS A 86 12.41 0.07 0.04
C CYS A 86 12.26 -1.33 0.66
N LEU A 87 12.99 -1.61 1.74
CA LEU A 87 12.84 -2.86 2.50
C LEU A 87 11.44 -2.98 3.11
N PHE A 88 10.89 -1.88 3.63
CA PHE A 88 9.51 -1.80 4.10
C PHE A 88 8.52 -2.08 2.96
N ALA A 89 8.68 -1.51 1.76
CA ALA A 89 7.79 -1.74 0.63
C ALA A 89 7.68 -3.23 0.25
N VAL A 90 8.82 -3.92 0.22
CA VAL A 90 8.91 -5.37 -0.03
C VAL A 90 8.40 -6.20 1.16
N GLY A 91 8.28 -5.57 2.34
CA GLY A 91 7.78 -6.21 3.54
C GLY A 91 8.84 -7.05 4.26
N TYR A 92 10.10 -6.61 4.20
CA TYR A 92 11.22 -7.22 4.91
C TYR A 92 11.43 -6.55 6.27
N ARG A 93 11.41 -7.35 7.35
CA ARG A 93 11.57 -6.91 8.74
C ARG A 93 10.67 -5.71 9.06
N ILE A 94 9.39 -5.76 8.66
CA ILE A 94 8.45 -4.63 8.65
C ILE A 94 8.48 -3.84 9.96
N ARG A 95 8.49 -4.53 11.11
CA ARG A 95 8.56 -3.89 12.43
C ARG A 95 9.76 -2.95 12.57
N ALA A 96 10.95 -3.41 12.16
CA ALA A 96 12.18 -2.64 12.28
C ALA A 96 12.31 -1.60 11.17
N THR A 97 12.03 -1.97 9.92
CA THR A 97 12.16 -1.08 8.77
C THR A 97 11.14 0.06 8.83
N ALA A 98 9.88 -0.21 9.15
CA ALA A 98 8.87 0.83 9.31
C ALA A 98 9.16 1.75 10.52
N ALA A 99 9.62 1.21 11.66
CA ALA A 99 10.00 2.03 12.81
C ALA A 99 11.19 2.94 12.51
N LEU A 100 12.25 2.41 11.88
CA LEU A 100 13.40 3.19 11.45
C LEU A 100 13.01 4.26 10.43
N SER A 101 12.20 3.89 9.43
CA SER A 101 11.69 4.84 8.44
C SER A 101 10.84 5.93 9.08
N ALA A 102 10.00 5.61 10.08
CA ALA A 102 9.20 6.60 10.80
C ALA A 102 10.08 7.60 11.56
N LEU A 103 11.12 7.13 12.25
CA LEU A 103 12.06 7.98 12.98
C LEU A 103 12.82 8.92 12.04
N LEU A 104 13.43 8.37 10.98
CA LEU A 104 14.19 9.14 9.99
C LEU A 104 13.29 10.13 9.25
N LEU A 105 12.13 9.69 8.76
CA LEU A 105 11.18 10.57 8.06
C LEU A 105 10.62 11.65 9.00
N GLY A 106 10.38 11.34 10.26
CA GLY A 106 9.94 12.28 11.27
C GLY A 106 10.97 13.37 11.55
N HIS A 107 12.24 12.99 11.73
CA HIS A 107 13.34 13.94 11.95
C HIS A 107 13.59 14.81 10.71
N LEU A 108 13.73 14.22 9.51
CA LEU A 108 13.87 14.97 8.27
C LEU A 108 12.64 15.86 7.98
N GLY A 109 11.44 15.38 8.29
CA GLY A 109 10.20 16.14 8.19
C GLY A 109 10.17 17.33 9.15
N LEU A 110 10.65 17.15 10.37
CA LEU A 110 10.73 18.21 11.39
C LEU A 110 11.75 19.29 11.02
N LEU A 111 12.93 18.90 10.50
CA LEU A 111 13.89 19.85 9.94
C LEU A 111 13.28 20.69 8.81
N ARG A 112 12.59 20.02 7.88
CA ARG A 112 11.88 20.69 6.79
C ARG A 112 10.81 21.65 7.32
N PHE A 113 10.04 21.23 8.30
CA PHE A 113 8.98 22.03 8.91
C PHE A 113 9.55 23.23 9.68
N ALA A 114 10.68 23.07 10.38
CA ALA A 114 11.33 24.13 11.14
C ALA A 114 11.80 25.29 10.26
N MET A 115 12.24 25.02 9.03
CA MET A 115 12.59 26.08 8.07
C MET A 115 11.39 26.56 7.27
N ASN A 116 10.43 25.68 7.02
CA ASN A 116 9.31 25.94 6.14
C ASN A 116 8.02 25.28 6.67
N GLY A 117 7.28 26.05 7.47
CA GLY A 117 6.00 25.65 8.05
C GLY A 117 4.83 25.52 7.07
N PHE A 118 5.05 25.54 5.75
CA PHE A 118 3.97 25.32 4.79
C PHE A 118 3.38 23.91 4.90
N GLY A 119 2.11 23.76 4.50
CA GLY A 119 1.39 22.49 4.60
C GLY A 119 2.06 21.29 3.92
N GLY A 120 2.93 21.52 2.92
CA GLY A 120 3.74 20.46 2.32
C GLY A 120 4.79 19.86 3.26
N GLY A 121 5.32 20.64 4.20
CA GLY A 121 6.17 20.16 5.30
C GLY A 121 5.36 19.34 6.30
N SER A 122 4.21 19.87 6.73
CA SER A 122 3.32 19.17 7.68
C SER A 122 2.78 17.83 7.13
N ALA A 123 2.55 17.73 5.82
CA ALA A 123 2.09 16.51 5.18
C ALA A 123 3.10 15.35 5.26
N VAL A 124 4.38 15.61 5.57
CA VAL A 124 5.40 14.58 5.79
C VAL A 124 5.16 13.79 7.08
N PHE A 125 4.46 14.37 8.06
CA PHE A 125 4.15 13.67 9.32
C PHE A 125 3.03 12.62 9.16
N ILE A 126 2.17 12.74 8.15
CA ILE A 126 1.10 11.78 7.90
C ILE A 126 1.62 10.34 7.71
N PRO A 127 2.56 10.06 6.78
CA PRO A 127 3.14 8.72 6.64
C PRO A 127 3.95 8.27 7.85
N VAL A 128 4.45 9.17 8.71
CA VAL A 128 5.13 8.77 9.96
C VAL A 128 4.16 8.00 10.85
N TYR A 129 2.93 8.48 11.03
CA TYR A 129 1.89 7.74 11.75
C TYR A 129 1.58 6.40 11.09
N PHE A 130 1.48 6.37 9.75
CA PHE A 130 1.20 5.13 9.02
C PHE A 130 2.31 4.11 9.23
N LEU A 131 3.58 4.51 9.09
CA LEU A 131 4.74 3.66 9.32
C LEU A 131 4.76 3.11 10.76
N VAL A 132 4.43 3.93 11.76
CA VAL A 132 4.28 3.47 13.16
C VAL A 132 3.21 2.40 13.27
N PHE A 133 2.03 2.57 12.66
CA PHE A 133 0.99 1.55 12.71
C PHE A 133 1.38 0.26 11.98
N PHE A 134 2.04 0.36 10.82
CA PHE A 134 2.59 -0.82 10.17
C PHE A 134 3.66 -1.53 11.02
N ALA A 135 4.48 -0.78 11.77
CA ALA A 135 5.46 -1.37 12.68
C ALA A 135 4.78 -2.16 13.82
N LEU A 136 3.73 -1.58 14.42
CA LEU A 136 2.98 -2.16 15.53
C LEU A 136 2.21 -3.43 15.10
N PHE A 137 1.56 -3.39 13.95
CA PHE A 137 0.72 -4.48 13.44
C PHE A 137 1.38 -5.33 12.34
N ALA A 138 2.71 -5.30 12.24
CA ALA A 138 3.50 -6.06 11.27
C ALA A 138 3.11 -7.54 11.09
N PRO A 139 2.71 -8.30 12.14
CA PRO A 139 2.31 -9.70 11.97
C PRO A 139 1.06 -9.92 11.10
N GLN A 140 0.23 -8.90 10.87
CA GLN A 140 -0.99 -9.02 10.05
C GLN A 140 -0.70 -9.00 8.55
N ASP A 141 0.51 -8.59 8.16
CA ASP A 141 0.90 -8.42 6.78
C ASP A 141 1.44 -9.73 6.20
N GLU A 142 0.53 -10.56 5.69
CA GLU A 142 0.84 -11.90 5.18
C GLU A 142 1.49 -11.88 3.80
N LEU A 143 1.13 -10.90 2.95
CA LEU A 143 1.71 -10.73 1.61
C LEU A 143 2.97 -9.84 1.68
N SER A 144 3.99 -10.41 2.31
CA SER A 144 5.28 -9.78 2.57
C SER A 144 6.40 -10.81 2.65
N VAL A 145 7.66 -10.38 2.51
CA VAL A 145 8.82 -11.26 2.77
C VAL A 145 8.78 -11.82 4.19
N ASP A 146 8.39 -11.01 5.19
CA ASP A 146 8.21 -11.49 6.55
C ASP A 146 7.11 -12.55 6.66
N GLY A 147 6.00 -12.41 5.93
CA GLY A 147 4.94 -13.43 5.85
C GLY A 147 5.46 -14.77 5.32
N VAL A 148 6.20 -14.74 4.20
CA VAL A 148 6.86 -15.94 3.64
C VAL A 148 7.95 -16.49 4.57
N ARG A 149 8.58 -15.66 5.41
CA ARG A 149 9.54 -16.13 6.42
C ARG A 149 8.86 -16.73 7.64
N ARG A 150 7.65 -16.29 8.01
CA ARG A 150 6.89 -16.85 9.13
C ARG A 150 6.48 -18.29 8.86
N THR A 151 6.21 -18.67 7.60
CA THR A 151 5.99 -20.08 7.25
C THR A 151 7.19 -20.94 7.65
N GLY A 152 8.41 -20.36 7.68
CA GLY A 152 9.67 -20.96 8.14
C GLY A 152 9.62 -21.60 9.54
N ARG A 153 8.63 -21.22 10.35
CA ARG A 153 8.43 -21.71 11.72
C ARG A 153 7.23 -22.66 11.83
N GLN A 154 6.59 -22.97 10.71
CA GLN A 154 5.44 -23.87 10.65
C GLN A 154 5.91 -25.22 10.11
N SER A 155 5.28 -26.31 10.59
CA SER A 155 5.52 -27.63 10.04
C SER A 155 5.09 -27.69 8.57
N VAL A 156 5.64 -28.66 7.83
CA VAL A 156 5.29 -28.87 6.41
C VAL A 156 3.78 -29.12 6.29
N GLU A 157 3.23 -29.97 7.15
CA GLU A 157 1.81 -30.34 7.17
C GLU A 157 0.92 -29.10 7.35
N SER A 158 1.31 -28.15 8.20
CA SER A 158 0.57 -26.90 8.41
C SER A 158 0.57 -26.00 7.17
N VAL A 159 1.70 -25.92 6.46
CA VAL A 159 1.78 -25.15 5.21
C VAL A 159 0.97 -25.84 4.11
N VAL A 160 1.06 -27.17 4.00
CA VAL A 160 0.30 -27.97 3.03
C VAL A 160 -1.20 -27.90 3.30
N SER A 161 -1.64 -28.03 4.55
CA SER A 161 -3.05 -27.91 4.91
C SER A 161 -3.57 -26.53 4.54
N ARG A 162 -2.78 -25.48 4.81
CA ARG A 162 -3.13 -24.11 4.44
C ARG A 162 -3.28 -23.94 2.92
N LEU A 163 -2.35 -24.47 2.11
CA LEU A 163 -2.47 -24.42 0.65
C LEU A 163 -3.76 -25.09 0.12
N LYS A 164 -4.23 -26.14 0.80
CA LYS A 164 -5.41 -26.91 0.39
C LYS A 164 -6.73 -26.37 0.95
N GLU A 165 -6.69 -25.51 1.96
CA GLU A 165 -7.90 -24.97 2.58
C GLU A 165 -8.63 -24.01 1.63
N SER A 166 -9.80 -24.43 1.15
CA SER A 166 -10.72 -23.66 0.31
C SER A 166 -11.61 -22.66 1.08
N ARG A 167 -11.26 -22.31 2.32
CA ARG A 167 -12.12 -21.47 3.19
C ARG A 167 -11.91 -19.98 2.93
N PRO A 168 -12.96 -19.15 3.04
CA PRO A 168 -12.83 -17.70 2.94
C PRO A 168 -11.89 -17.20 4.04
N ARG A 169 -10.72 -16.74 3.61
CA ARG A 169 -9.66 -16.28 4.51
C ARG A 169 -9.97 -14.90 5.05
N ARG A 170 -9.53 -14.64 6.26
CA ARG A 170 -9.82 -13.39 6.98
C ARG A 170 -8.52 -12.72 7.38
N PHE A 171 -8.15 -11.68 6.63
CA PHE A 171 -6.96 -10.88 6.87
C PHE A 171 -7.33 -9.61 7.61
N ARG A 172 -6.80 -9.42 8.83
CA ARG A 172 -6.97 -8.17 9.57
C ARG A 172 -6.12 -7.07 8.93
N ALA A 173 -6.66 -5.86 8.89
CA ALA A 173 -6.00 -4.68 8.33
C ALA A 173 -5.97 -3.52 9.33
N ASP A 174 -5.53 -3.79 10.56
CA ASP A 174 -5.46 -2.77 11.61
C ASP A 174 -4.55 -1.57 11.27
N PRO A 175 -3.40 -1.71 10.56
CA PRO A 175 -2.65 -0.55 10.08
C PRO A 175 -3.53 0.46 9.34
N LEU A 176 -4.41 -0.03 8.45
CA LEU A 176 -5.30 0.81 7.65
C LEU A 176 -6.44 1.38 8.50
N LYS A 177 -6.98 0.62 9.45
CA LYS A 177 -7.99 1.12 10.38
C LYS A 177 -7.49 2.34 11.16
N TYR A 178 -6.30 2.26 11.77
CA TYR A 178 -5.75 3.38 12.54
C TYR A 178 -5.22 4.51 11.67
N SER A 179 -4.67 4.21 10.48
CA SER A 179 -4.32 5.23 9.49
C SER A 179 -5.54 6.03 9.04
N LEU A 180 -6.68 5.37 8.82
CA LEU A 180 -7.94 6.03 8.46
C LEU A 180 -8.44 6.95 9.59
N LEU A 181 -8.37 6.48 10.84
CA LEU A 181 -8.73 7.29 12.01
C LEU A 181 -7.84 8.54 12.15
N VAL A 182 -6.52 8.39 12.01
CA VAL A 182 -5.59 9.54 12.02
C VAL A 182 -5.94 10.53 10.92
N LEU A 183 -6.21 10.04 9.70
CA LEU A 183 -6.60 10.92 8.60
C LEU A 183 -7.93 11.64 8.91
N GLY A 184 -8.91 10.93 9.46
CA GLY A 184 -10.17 11.52 9.92
C GLY A 184 -9.96 12.61 10.97
N VAL A 185 -9.09 12.38 11.96
CA VAL A 185 -8.74 13.37 13.00
C VAL A 185 -8.04 14.59 12.40
N ILE A 186 -7.11 14.40 11.47
CA ILE A 186 -6.40 15.51 10.79
C ILE A 186 -7.38 16.38 10.01
N TYR A 187 -8.26 15.78 9.21
CA TYR A 187 -9.27 16.52 8.45
C TYR A 187 -10.30 17.19 9.35
N PHE A 188 -10.77 16.49 10.39
CA PHE A 188 -11.65 17.08 11.39
C PHE A 188 -10.99 18.26 12.09
N GLY A 189 -9.74 18.14 12.50
CA GLY A 189 -8.95 19.23 13.07
C GLY A 189 -8.84 20.42 12.12
N SER A 190 -8.64 20.17 10.82
CA SER A 190 -8.62 21.23 9.81
C SER A 190 -9.97 21.93 9.62
N ALA A 191 -11.09 21.21 9.73
CA ALA A 191 -12.43 21.80 9.69
C ALA A 191 -12.72 22.60 10.99
N PHE A 192 -12.30 22.05 12.12
CA PHE A 192 -12.48 22.64 13.43
C PHE A 192 -11.68 23.94 13.56
N ASP A 193 -10.41 23.96 13.15
CA ASP A 193 -9.55 25.14 13.16
C ASP A 193 -10.12 26.29 12.30
N LYS A 194 -10.80 25.99 11.19
CA LYS A 194 -11.49 27.00 10.37
C LYS A 194 -12.65 27.67 11.09
N LEU A 195 -13.34 26.95 11.98
CA LEU A 195 -14.48 27.45 12.74
C LEU A 195 -14.07 28.04 14.09
N PHE A 196 -12.95 27.58 14.65
CA PHE A 196 -12.45 27.92 15.98
C PHE A 196 -10.95 28.19 15.95
N PRO A 197 -10.45 29.16 15.14
CA PRO A 197 -9.02 29.46 15.07
C PRO A 197 -8.48 29.99 16.41
N ASN A 198 -9.38 30.52 17.24
CA ASN A 198 -9.19 30.64 18.68
C ASN A 198 -10.25 29.76 19.36
N LEU A 199 -9.81 28.78 20.16
CA LEU A 199 -10.68 27.83 20.86
C LEU A 199 -11.82 28.49 21.66
N GLN A 200 -11.66 29.76 22.02
CA GLN A 200 -12.63 30.53 22.80
C GLN A 200 -13.69 31.23 21.94
N LYS A 201 -13.51 31.32 20.61
CA LYS A 201 -14.38 32.12 19.73
C LYS A 201 -14.72 31.37 18.44
N PHE A 202 -15.99 31.07 18.27
CA PHE A 202 -16.55 30.65 16.99
C PHE A 202 -16.44 31.78 15.95
N GLN A 203 -15.86 31.49 14.79
CA GLN A 203 -15.65 32.45 13.70
C GLN A 203 -16.28 31.92 12.40
N PRO A 204 -17.57 32.22 12.15
CA PRO A 204 -18.24 31.80 10.92
C PRO A 204 -17.73 32.54 9.68
N GLU A 205 -16.87 33.54 9.86
CA GLU A 205 -16.27 34.35 8.80
C GLU A 205 -15.58 33.48 7.73
N TRP A 206 -15.08 32.31 8.10
CA TRP A 206 -14.50 31.36 7.14
C TRP A 206 -15.52 30.89 6.10
N LEU A 207 -16.79 30.70 6.49
CA LEU A 207 -17.89 30.31 5.60
C LEU A 207 -18.36 31.46 4.69
N MET A 208 -18.02 32.70 5.03
CA MET A 208 -18.56 33.85 4.32
C MET A 208 -17.85 34.00 2.96
N PRO A 209 -18.60 34.25 1.87
CA PRO A 209 -18.04 34.32 0.52
C PRO A 209 -16.89 35.32 0.40
N TYR A 210 -17.01 36.47 1.07
CA TYR A 210 -15.99 37.51 1.03
C TYR A 210 -14.62 37.03 1.53
N ASN A 211 -14.57 36.09 2.48
CA ASN A 211 -13.30 35.62 3.02
C ASN A 211 -12.58 34.70 2.03
N LEU A 212 -13.29 33.73 1.44
CA LEU A 212 -12.70 32.86 0.43
C LEU A 212 -12.39 33.63 -0.86
N SER A 213 -13.24 34.57 -1.28
CA SER A 213 -12.93 35.51 -2.36
C SER A 213 -11.65 36.29 -2.09
N ARG A 214 -11.48 36.83 -0.88
CA ARG A 214 -10.26 37.54 -0.48
C ARG A 214 -9.02 36.64 -0.55
N ILE A 215 -9.11 35.41 -0.04
CA ILE A 215 -8.00 34.44 -0.12
C ILE A 215 -7.63 34.21 -1.59
N VAL A 216 -8.62 33.89 -2.42
CA VAL A 216 -8.43 33.66 -3.86
C VAL A 216 -7.76 34.86 -4.54
N THR A 217 -8.24 36.08 -4.29
CA THR A 217 -7.64 37.31 -4.84
C THR A 217 -6.22 37.53 -4.35
N ILE A 218 -5.94 37.36 -3.05
CA ILE A 218 -4.58 37.52 -2.50
C ILE A 218 -3.61 36.52 -3.13
N PHE A 219 -3.99 35.25 -3.24
CA PHE A 219 -3.13 34.24 -3.87
C PHE A 219 -2.88 34.54 -5.35
N HIS A 220 -3.89 35.04 -6.06
CA HIS A 220 -3.75 35.45 -7.45
C HIS A 220 -2.78 36.64 -7.61
N THR A 221 -2.93 37.69 -6.80
CA THR A 221 -2.08 38.89 -6.89
C THR A 221 -0.65 38.65 -6.42
N THR A 222 -0.43 37.75 -5.47
CA THR A 222 0.90 37.51 -4.87
C THR A 222 1.75 36.48 -5.60
N ARG A 223 1.15 35.57 -6.38
CA ARG A 223 1.89 34.47 -7.05
C ARG A 223 2.19 34.69 -8.53
N ASP A 224 1.76 35.81 -9.11
CA ASP A 224 1.92 36.12 -10.54
C ASP A 224 1.48 34.96 -11.46
N GLN A 225 0.52 34.14 -11.00
CA GLN A 225 0.01 32.99 -11.72
C GLN A 225 -1.35 33.35 -12.34
N LEU A 226 -1.39 33.43 -13.67
CA LEU A 226 -2.60 33.64 -14.45
C LEU A 226 -3.45 32.37 -14.47
N PHE A 227 -4.29 32.20 -13.45
CA PHE A 227 -5.34 31.17 -13.45
C PHE A 227 -6.60 31.75 -14.12
N PRO A 228 -6.97 31.27 -15.33
CA PRO A 228 -7.94 31.93 -16.20
C PRO A 228 -9.41 31.86 -15.72
N PHE A 229 -9.66 31.23 -14.58
CA PHE A 229 -11.01 31.07 -14.02
C PHE A 229 -11.17 31.78 -12.67
N THR A 230 -10.08 32.33 -12.13
CA THR A 230 -10.06 32.85 -10.76
C THR A 230 -10.90 34.12 -10.62
N HIS A 231 -10.83 35.04 -11.59
CA HIS A 231 -11.63 36.27 -11.58
C HIS A 231 -13.12 35.98 -11.75
N GLU A 232 -13.45 35.03 -12.61
CA GLU A 232 -14.81 34.61 -12.91
C GLU A 232 -15.46 34.01 -11.68
N VAL A 233 -14.79 33.08 -10.99
CA VAL A 233 -15.33 32.41 -9.79
C VAL A 233 -15.58 33.39 -8.64
N VAL A 234 -14.70 34.38 -8.44
CA VAL A 234 -14.86 35.42 -7.39
C VAL A 234 -16.14 36.26 -7.58
N ASN A 235 -16.64 36.36 -8.81
CA ASN A 235 -17.88 37.08 -9.11
C ASN A 235 -19.16 36.29 -8.81
N TYR A 236 -19.07 35.04 -8.32
CA TYR A 236 -20.23 34.21 -7.97
C TYR A 236 -20.25 33.88 -6.45
N PRO A 237 -20.76 34.77 -5.58
CA PRO A 237 -20.76 34.57 -4.13
C PRO A 237 -21.44 33.29 -3.65
N PHE A 238 -22.52 32.86 -4.31
CA PHE A 238 -23.23 31.61 -3.97
C PHE A 238 -22.37 30.37 -4.23
N LEU A 239 -21.59 30.37 -5.32
CA LEU A 239 -20.67 29.27 -5.64
C LEU A 239 -19.56 29.18 -4.59
N ILE A 240 -19.00 30.33 -4.20
CA ILE A 240 -17.96 30.42 -3.17
C ILE A 240 -18.48 29.98 -1.80
N PHE A 241 -19.69 30.41 -1.43
CA PHE A 241 -20.37 29.94 -0.22
C PHE A 241 -20.50 28.42 -0.22
N PHE A 242 -20.98 27.87 -1.34
CA PHE A 242 -21.14 26.43 -1.50
C PHE A 242 -19.81 25.68 -1.37
N PHE A 243 -18.72 26.19 -1.95
CA PHE A 243 -17.40 25.59 -1.79
C PHE A 243 -16.90 25.64 -0.34
N ALA A 244 -17.09 26.76 0.37
CA ALA A 244 -16.74 26.87 1.78
C ALA A 244 -17.52 25.85 2.62
N VAL A 245 -18.85 25.85 2.54
CA VAL A 245 -19.70 24.91 3.29
C VAL A 245 -19.35 23.45 2.95
N SER A 246 -19.19 23.14 1.67
CA SER A 246 -18.82 21.78 1.23
C SER A 246 -17.47 21.35 1.77
N THR A 247 -16.49 22.24 1.85
CA THR A 247 -15.18 21.94 2.43
C THR A 247 -15.31 21.54 3.90
N LEU A 248 -16.02 22.32 4.72
CA LEU A 248 -16.24 21.96 6.13
C LEU A 248 -17.03 20.65 6.29
N ALA A 249 -18.07 20.47 5.47
CA ALA A 249 -18.88 19.26 5.51
C ALA A 249 -18.07 18.02 5.14
N LEU A 250 -17.17 18.13 4.15
CA LEU A 250 -16.31 17.02 3.72
C LEU A 250 -15.21 16.73 4.74
N GLU A 251 -14.51 17.75 5.24
CA GLU A 251 -13.40 17.59 6.18
C GLU A 251 -13.90 17.13 7.57
N GLY A 252 -14.92 17.77 8.12
CA GLY A 252 -15.51 17.38 9.40
C GLY A 252 -16.35 16.11 9.31
N GLY A 253 -17.08 15.93 8.21
CA GLY A 253 -17.94 14.77 8.01
C GLY A 253 -17.18 13.47 7.76
N LEU A 254 -15.92 13.51 7.30
CA LEU A 254 -15.09 12.32 7.11
C LEU A 254 -14.94 11.54 8.43
N LEU A 255 -14.57 12.20 9.53
CA LEU A 255 -14.43 11.54 10.83
C LEU A 255 -15.76 10.96 11.32
N VAL A 256 -16.85 11.71 11.15
CA VAL A 256 -18.20 11.24 11.49
C VAL A 256 -18.57 9.99 10.69
N ALA A 257 -18.28 9.96 9.39
CA ALA A 257 -18.51 8.81 8.52
C ALA A 257 -17.67 7.59 8.93
N ILE A 258 -16.40 7.81 9.30
CA ILE A 258 -15.49 6.78 9.81
C ILE A 258 -16.08 6.15 11.08
N LEU A 259 -16.37 6.97 12.10
CA LEU A 259 -16.84 6.51 13.42
C LEU A 259 -18.24 5.89 13.36
N SER A 260 -19.13 6.42 12.52
CA SER A 260 -20.46 5.86 12.28
C SER A 260 -20.46 4.62 11.37
N LYS A 261 -19.28 4.14 10.96
CA LYS A 261 -19.09 2.97 10.09
C LYS A 261 -19.84 3.09 8.75
N ARG A 262 -20.00 4.31 8.25
CA ARG A 262 -20.62 4.61 6.95
C ARG A 262 -19.56 4.64 5.84
N SER A 263 -20.02 4.73 4.58
CA SER A 263 -19.09 4.83 3.44
C SER A 263 -18.27 6.11 3.52
N VAL A 264 -16.95 5.98 3.36
CA VAL A 264 -16.01 7.12 3.27
C VAL A 264 -15.76 7.57 1.83
N THR A 265 -16.28 6.81 0.84
CA THR A 265 -16.11 7.09 -0.59
C THR A 265 -16.55 8.51 -0.99
N PRO A 266 -17.76 9.01 -0.65
CA PRO A 266 -18.16 10.37 -1.05
C PRO A 266 -17.25 11.46 -0.47
N PHE A 267 -16.70 11.23 0.73
CA PHE A 267 -15.77 12.15 1.37
C PHE A 267 -14.42 12.17 0.66
N PHE A 268 -13.83 11.03 0.32
CA PHE A 268 -12.56 11.00 -0.42
C PHE A 268 -12.70 11.53 -1.85
N VAL A 269 -13.81 11.24 -2.55
CA VAL A 269 -14.08 11.80 -3.87
C VAL A 269 -14.26 13.32 -3.78
N GLY A 270 -15.07 13.80 -2.82
CA GLY A 270 -15.29 15.23 -2.60
C GLY A 270 -14.01 15.97 -2.20
N LEU A 271 -13.22 15.43 -1.28
CA LEU A 271 -11.93 16.00 -0.87
C LEU A 271 -10.92 16.02 -2.02
N THR A 272 -10.89 14.97 -2.85
CA THR A 272 -10.06 14.95 -4.08
C THR A 272 -10.48 16.06 -5.03
N GLY A 273 -11.78 16.20 -5.30
CA GLY A 273 -12.31 17.30 -6.12
C GLY A 273 -11.96 18.67 -5.55
N PHE A 274 -12.06 18.85 -4.23
CA PHE A 274 -11.65 20.07 -3.54
C PHE A 274 -10.15 20.35 -3.72
N LYS A 275 -9.27 19.36 -3.57
CA LYS A 275 -7.82 19.57 -3.79
C LYS A 275 -7.51 19.93 -5.24
N LEU A 276 -8.16 19.30 -6.21
CA LEU A 276 -8.03 19.66 -7.63
C LEU A 276 -8.53 21.09 -7.89
N SER A 277 -9.66 21.50 -7.30
CA SER A 277 -10.13 22.88 -7.41
C SER A 277 -9.16 23.87 -6.77
N SER A 278 -8.50 23.51 -5.66
CA SER A 278 -7.49 24.36 -5.01
C SER A 278 -6.27 24.56 -5.91
N ILE A 279 -5.89 23.54 -6.69
CA ILE A 279 -4.82 23.66 -7.69
C ILE A 279 -5.24 24.65 -8.78
N VAL A 280 -6.45 24.49 -9.32
CA VAL A 280 -6.94 25.33 -10.44
C VAL A 280 -7.17 26.77 -10.02
N LEU A 281 -7.71 27.01 -8.81
CA LEU A 281 -8.14 28.35 -8.37
C LEU A 281 -7.05 29.11 -7.59
N LEU A 282 -6.23 28.40 -6.82
CA LEU A 282 -5.24 29.01 -5.91
C LEU A 282 -3.79 28.71 -6.31
N GLY A 283 -3.55 27.79 -7.25
CA GLY A 283 -2.22 27.30 -7.57
C GLY A 283 -1.56 26.55 -6.41
N ILE A 284 -2.34 26.08 -5.43
CA ILE A 284 -1.80 25.36 -4.28
C ILE A 284 -1.90 23.86 -4.53
N PHE A 285 -0.74 23.20 -4.61
CA PHE A 285 -0.65 21.77 -4.83
C PHE A 285 -0.73 20.98 -3.52
N PHE A 286 -1.87 20.32 -3.30
CA PHE A 286 -2.10 19.40 -2.18
C PHE A 286 -2.25 17.94 -2.65
N GLY A 287 -1.46 17.52 -3.65
CA GLY A 287 -1.55 16.16 -4.23
C GLY A 287 -1.27 15.03 -3.22
N ASP A 288 -0.59 15.35 -2.12
CA ASP A 288 -0.23 14.40 -1.06
C ASP A 288 -1.45 13.68 -0.47
N ALA A 289 -2.52 14.44 -0.25
CA ALA A 289 -3.78 13.90 0.26
C ALA A 289 -4.38 12.82 -0.64
N VAL A 290 -4.31 13.01 -1.96
CA VAL A 290 -4.85 12.06 -2.94
C VAL A 290 -4.10 10.74 -2.86
N ILE A 291 -2.77 10.80 -2.68
CA ILE A 291 -1.95 9.60 -2.47
C ILE A 291 -2.35 8.89 -1.18
N PHE A 292 -2.61 9.63 -0.10
CA PHE A 292 -3.05 9.00 1.14
C PHE A 292 -4.44 8.35 1.03
N PHE A 293 -5.35 8.91 0.25
CA PHE A 293 -6.64 8.29 -0.01
C PHE A 293 -6.49 6.94 -0.73
N MET A 294 -5.47 6.78 -1.58
CA MET A 294 -5.21 5.51 -2.26
C MET A 294 -4.95 4.34 -1.30
N LEU A 295 -4.51 4.57 -0.07
CA LEU A 295 -4.35 3.49 0.93
C LEU A 295 -5.67 2.78 1.23
N PHE A 296 -6.79 3.47 1.05
CA PHE A 296 -8.12 2.96 1.42
C PHE A 296 -8.92 2.48 0.22
N LEU A 297 -8.35 2.47 -0.98
CA LEU A 297 -8.98 1.82 -2.13
C LEU A 297 -9.21 0.34 -1.84
N ALA A 298 -10.29 -0.21 -2.37
CA ALA A 298 -10.54 -1.65 -2.37
C ALA A 298 -9.61 -2.35 -3.39
N TRP A 299 -8.31 -2.36 -3.09
CA TRP A 299 -7.27 -2.94 -3.97
C TRP A 299 -7.51 -4.41 -4.28
N ASP A 300 -8.09 -5.16 -3.36
CA ASP A 300 -8.53 -6.55 -3.52
C ASP A 300 -9.61 -6.68 -4.60
N ALA A 301 -10.60 -5.78 -4.60
CA ALA A 301 -11.62 -5.74 -5.65
C ALA A 301 -11.05 -5.30 -7.02
N ALA A 302 -10.16 -4.29 -7.03
CA ALA A 302 -9.47 -3.87 -8.23
C ALA A 302 -8.55 -4.97 -8.79
N TYR A 303 -7.84 -5.67 -7.90
CA TYR A 303 -6.96 -6.77 -8.25
C TYR A 303 -7.73 -7.99 -8.76
N ARG A 304 -8.86 -8.33 -8.14
CA ARG A 304 -9.79 -9.37 -8.64
C ARG A 304 -10.26 -9.11 -10.07
N TYR A 305 -10.46 -7.85 -10.44
CA TYR A 305 -10.81 -7.48 -11.81
C TYR A 305 -9.64 -7.68 -12.80
N LEU A 306 -8.41 -7.55 -12.34
CA LEU A 306 -7.21 -7.74 -13.15
C LEU A 306 -6.74 -9.21 -13.17
N ALA A 307 -6.98 -9.97 -12.10
CA ALA A 307 -6.62 -11.37 -12.00
C ALA A 307 -7.41 -12.21 -13.01
N SER A 308 -6.79 -13.27 -13.50
CA SER A 308 -7.44 -14.18 -14.45
C SER A 308 -8.52 -15.01 -13.77
N ASP A 309 -9.59 -15.30 -14.51
CA ASP A 309 -10.64 -16.25 -14.11
C ASP A 309 -10.32 -17.69 -14.55
N ARG A 310 -9.10 -17.96 -15.05
CA ARG A 310 -8.73 -19.28 -15.58
C ARG A 310 -8.36 -20.25 -14.47
N ALA A 311 -9.14 -21.31 -14.32
CA ALA A 311 -8.83 -22.39 -13.39
C ALA A 311 -7.53 -23.14 -13.76
N VAL A 312 -6.70 -23.41 -12.76
CA VAL A 312 -5.50 -24.25 -12.85
C VAL A 312 -5.39 -25.18 -11.66
N ASP A 313 -4.87 -26.37 -11.91
CA ASP A 313 -4.57 -27.35 -10.87
C ASP A 313 -3.05 -27.43 -10.66
N VAL A 314 -2.63 -27.25 -9.41
CA VAL A 314 -1.23 -27.23 -9.01
C VAL A 314 -0.92 -28.52 -8.27
N VAL A 315 0.01 -29.31 -8.81
CA VAL A 315 0.47 -30.55 -8.20
C VAL A 315 1.88 -30.38 -7.67
N PHE A 316 2.06 -30.64 -6.38
CA PHE A 316 3.34 -30.46 -5.71
C PHE A 316 3.65 -31.62 -4.75
N ASP A 317 4.94 -31.76 -4.41
CA ASP A 317 5.43 -32.71 -3.41
C ASP A 317 5.14 -32.20 -1.99
N GLU A 318 4.22 -32.86 -1.28
CA GLU A 318 3.82 -32.52 0.08
C GLU A 318 4.93 -32.72 1.12
N ARG A 319 5.98 -33.49 0.83
CA ARG A 319 7.11 -33.70 1.73
C ARG A 319 8.22 -32.68 1.51
N CYS A 320 8.11 -31.89 0.44
CA CYS A 320 9.07 -30.85 0.10
C CYS A 320 8.64 -29.52 0.72
N TYR A 321 9.18 -29.20 1.91
CA TYR A 321 8.94 -27.94 2.60
C TYR A 321 9.14 -26.70 1.70
N PHE A 322 10.24 -26.69 0.94
CA PHE A 322 10.57 -25.60 0.01
C PHE A 322 9.51 -25.45 -1.09
N CYS A 323 9.01 -26.57 -1.62
CA CYS A 323 8.00 -26.59 -2.67
C CYS A 323 6.69 -25.99 -2.15
N ALA A 324 6.17 -26.47 -1.02
CA ALA A 324 4.97 -25.93 -0.39
C ALA A 324 5.14 -24.43 -0.05
N ARG A 325 6.27 -24.05 0.55
CA ARG A 325 6.55 -22.65 0.89
C ARG A 325 6.61 -21.72 -0.33
N SER A 326 7.13 -22.20 -1.47
CA SER A 326 7.20 -21.41 -2.70
C SER A 326 5.83 -21.12 -3.32
N LEU A 327 4.83 -21.96 -3.04
CA LEU A 327 3.45 -21.80 -3.49
C LEU A 327 2.63 -20.85 -2.62
N TYR A 328 3.07 -20.62 -1.39
CA TYR A 328 2.36 -19.80 -0.41
C TYR A 328 2.01 -18.38 -0.92
N PRO A 329 2.90 -17.62 -1.59
CA PRO A 329 2.54 -16.32 -2.14
C PRO A 329 1.49 -16.40 -3.25
N PHE A 330 1.50 -17.46 -4.06
CA PHE A 330 0.54 -17.63 -5.16
C PHE A 330 -0.86 -17.87 -4.62
N GLU A 331 -0.95 -18.69 -3.59
CA GLU A 331 -2.20 -18.93 -2.90
C GLU A 331 -2.74 -17.62 -2.25
N LEU A 332 -1.89 -16.83 -1.57
CA LEU A 332 -2.32 -15.51 -1.05
C LEU A 332 -2.78 -14.52 -2.13
N LEU A 333 -2.27 -14.66 -3.35
CA LEU A 333 -2.62 -13.84 -4.51
C LEU A 333 -3.80 -14.42 -5.30
N ASP A 334 -4.27 -15.63 -4.99
CA ASP A 334 -5.41 -16.25 -5.66
C ASP A 334 -6.74 -15.70 -5.11
N VAL A 335 -7.02 -14.43 -5.40
CA VAL A 335 -8.22 -13.73 -4.90
C VAL A 335 -9.54 -14.16 -5.56
N ASN A 336 -9.45 -14.99 -6.60
CA ASN A 336 -10.56 -15.50 -7.40
C ASN A 336 -10.78 -17.01 -7.21
N ASP A 337 -10.02 -17.65 -6.32
CA ASP A 337 -10.08 -19.08 -6.04
C ASP A 337 -9.93 -19.92 -7.34
N THR A 338 -9.00 -19.53 -8.23
CA THR A 338 -8.76 -20.20 -9.52
C THR A 338 -7.66 -21.25 -9.46
N MET A 339 -6.89 -21.33 -8.37
CA MET A 339 -5.82 -22.30 -8.17
C MET A 339 -6.27 -23.40 -7.21
N THR A 340 -6.33 -24.64 -7.70
CA THR A 340 -6.57 -25.80 -6.82
C THR A 340 -5.27 -26.52 -6.53
N PHE A 341 -4.91 -26.65 -5.26
CA PHE A 341 -3.66 -27.27 -4.84
C PHE A 341 -3.86 -28.75 -4.46
N TYR A 342 -3.13 -29.64 -5.14
CA TYR A 342 -3.10 -31.08 -4.89
C TYR A 342 -1.70 -31.51 -4.46
N SER A 343 -1.64 -32.42 -3.49
CA SER A 343 -0.43 -33.19 -3.20
C SER A 343 -0.36 -34.43 -4.07
N GLN A 344 0.78 -35.12 -4.06
CA GLN A 344 0.93 -36.37 -4.82
C GLN A 344 0.03 -37.49 -4.25
N SER A 345 -0.16 -37.49 -2.92
CA SER A 345 -1.03 -38.45 -2.23
C SER A 345 -2.53 -38.30 -2.51
N ASP A 346 -3.02 -37.10 -2.82
CA ASP A 346 -4.46 -36.85 -3.06
C ASP A 346 -4.76 -36.43 -4.50
N LEU A 347 -3.87 -36.81 -5.42
CA LEU A 347 -3.98 -36.49 -6.83
C LEU A 347 -5.29 -37.04 -7.44
N PRO A 348 -6.06 -36.23 -8.19
CA PRO A 348 -7.20 -36.69 -8.97
C PRO A 348 -6.82 -37.81 -9.96
N ALA A 349 -7.73 -38.77 -10.17
CA ALA A 349 -7.49 -39.92 -11.06
C ALA A 349 -7.08 -39.51 -12.48
N ARG A 350 -7.63 -38.39 -13.00
CA ARG A 350 -7.30 -37.83 -14.32
C ARG A 350 -5.82 -37.47 -14.51
N TYR A 351 -5.09 -37.25 -13.42
CA TYR A 351 -3.67 -36.89 -13.45
C TYR A 351 -2.77 -38.06 -13.06
N ARG A 352 -3.25 -39.01 -12.26
CA ARG A 352 -2.43 -40.04 -11.61
C ARG A 352 -1.71 -40.94 -12.60
N ASP A 353 -2.39 -41.32 -13.67
CA ASP A 353 -1.92 -42.36 -14.61
C ASP A 353 -1.40 -41.77 -15.93
N ARG A 354 -0.96 -40.51 -15.94
CA ARG A 354 -0.44 -39.86 -17.15
C ARG A 354 1.01 -40.27 -17.44
N PRO A 355 1.31 -40.89 -18.60
CA PRO A 355 2.63 -41.45 -18.89
C PRO A 355 3.70 -40.36 -19.16
N ASP A 356 3.28 -39.14 -19.48
CA ASP A 356 4.14 -38.00 -19.79
C ASP A 356 4.49 -37.14 -18.56
N VAL A 357 3.99 -37.50 -17.37
CA VAL A 357 4.15 -36.71 -16.14
C VAL A 357 4.89 -37.50 -15.07
N ASP A 358 6.08 -37.02 -14.71
CA ASP A 358 6.83 -37.54 -13.56
C ASP A 358 6.72 -36.57 -12.38
N TYR A 359 5.78 -36.84 -11.48
CA TYR A 359 5.54 -36.05 -10.27
C TYR A 359 6.73 -36.06 -9.30
N SER A 360 7.62 -37.05 -9.39
CA SER A 360 8.76 -37.16 -8.47
C SER A 360 9.86 -36.15 -8.81
N SER A 361 9.98 -35.67 -10.04
CA SER A 361 11.09 -34.77 -10.41
C SER A 361 10.77 -33.29 -10.25
N ALA A 362 9.51 -32.87 -10.38
CA ALA A 362 9.14 -31.45 -10.40
C ALA A 362 7.69 -31.20 -9.97
N MET A 363 7.39 -29.93 -9.69
CA MET A 363 6.03 -29.43 -9.57
C MET A 363 5.39 -29.29 -10.95
N TYR A 364 4.07 -29.52 -11.04
CA TYR A 364 3.29 -29.34 -12.26
C TYR A 364 2.12 -28.38 -12.05
N VAL A 365 1.78 -27.67 -13.11
CA VAL A 365 0.53 -26.92 -13.23
C VAL A 365 -0.21 -27.44 -14.44
N PHE A 366 -1.48 -27.78 -14.27
CA PHE A 366 -2.36 -28.17 -15.35
C PHE A 366 -3.33 -27.03 -15.64
N ASP A 367 -3.45 -26.65 -16.90
CA ASP A 367 -4.50 -25.72 -17.32
C ASP A 367 -5.87 -26.40 -17.44
N ALA A 368 -6.88 -25.63 -17.84
CA ALA A 368 -8.25 -26.12 -18.01
C ALA A 368 -8.38 -27.25 -19.04
N ASP A 369 -7.49 -27.30 -20.04
CA ASP A 369 -7.44 -28.37 -21.05
C ASP A 369 -6.65 -29.59 -20.56
N GLY A 370 -6.06 -29.48 -19.36
CA GLY A 370 -5.19 -30.50 -18.78
C GLY A 370 -3.80 -30.51 -19.39
N THR A 371 -3.32 -29.47 -20.04
CA THR A 371 -1.93 -29.39 -20.52
C THR A 371 -0.98 -29.31 -19.33
N PRO A 372 0.00 -30.23 -19.19
CA PRO A 372 0.96 -30.17 -18.09
C PRO A 372 2.07 -29.15 -18.36
N TYR A 373 2.32 -28.26 -17.41
CA TYR A 373 3.48 -27.37 -17.37
C TYR A 373 4.39 -27.78 -16.22
N ARG A 374 5.66 -28.05 -16.50
CA ARG A 374 6.64 -28.57 -15.54
C ARG A 374 7.56 -27.49 -15.00
N GLY A 375 7.82 -27.49 -13.69
CA GLY A 375 8.90 -26.76 -13.05
C GLY A 375 8.91 -25.26 -13.31
N TYR A 376 9.95 -24.74 -13.98
CA TYR A 376 10.04 -23.34 -14.37
C TYR A 376 8.80 -22.85 -15.13
N TRP A 377 8.30 -23.66 -16.08
CA TRP A 377 7.11 -23.33 -16.87
C TRP A 377 5.84 -23.34 -16.01
N ALA A 378 5.78 -24.19 -14.99
CA ALA A 378 4.69 -24.20 -14.01
C ALA A 378 4.62 -22.84 -13.27
N PHE A 379 5.75 -22.31 -12.80
CA PHE A 379 5.78 -20.99 -12.15
C PHE A 379 5.42 -19.84 -13.11
N ARG A 380 5.85 -19.91 -14.36
CA ARG A 380 5.41 -18.95 -15.38
C ARG A 380 3.89 -19.01 -15.59
N GLU A 381 3.31 -20.20 -15.51
CA GLU A 381 1.87 -20.43 -15.64
C GLU A 381 1.07 -19.89 -14.45
N LEU A 382 1.59 -20.07 -13.23
CA LEU A 382 1.03 -19.46 -12.02
C LEU A 382 1.07 -17.94 -12.10
N LEU A 383 2.20 -17.35 -12.50
CA LEU A 383 2.31 -15.90 -12.66
C LEU A 383 1.39 -15.36 -13.76
N ARG A 384 1.06 -16.17 -14.78
CA ARG A 384 0.11 -15.78 -15.83
C ARG A 384 -1.31 -15.59 -15.28
N GLN A 385 -1.65 -16.20 -14.14
CA GLN A 385 -2.92 -15.93 -13.47
C GLN A 385 -3.02 -14.51 -12.91
N LEU A 386 -1.88 -13.85 -12.72
CA LEU A 386 -1.76 -12.58 -12.03
C LEU A 386 -1.38 -11.49 -13.06
N ALA A 387 -2.36 -10.77 -13.63
CA ALA A 387 -2.10 -9.86 -14.75
C ALA A 387 -1.07 -8.76 -14.48
N VAL A 388 -0.91 -8.33 -13.21
CA VAL A 388 0.13 -7.37 -12.81
C VAL A 388 1.56 -7.89 -13.12
N PHE A 389 1.74 -9.21 -13.22
CA PHE A 389 2.99 -9.86 -13.56
C PHE A 389 3.12 -10.19 -15.05
N ALA A 390 2.21 -9.72 -15.92
CA ALA A 390 2.30 -9.96 -17.36
C ALA A 390 3.67 -9.58 -17.99
N PRO A 391 4.31 -8.45 -17.63
CA PRO A 391 5.65 -8.14 -18.12
C PRO A 391 6.70 -9.18 -17.71
N VAL A 392 6.59 -9.72 -16.48
CA VAL A 392 7.48 -10.77 -15.97
C VAL A 392 7.23 -12.09 -16.70
N VAL A 393 5.96 -12.46 -16.91
CA VAL A 393 5.57 -13.68 -17.66
C VAL A 393 6.04 -13.65 -19.10
N TRP A 394 5.98 -12.47 -19.74
CA TRP A 394 6.54 -12.23 -21.07
C TRP A 394 8.05 -12.42 -21.07
N LEU A 395 8.76 -11.76 -20.14
CA LEU A 395 10.22 -11.87 -20.01
C LEU A 395 10.66 -13.32 -19.76
N MET A 396 9.95 -14.04 -18.89
CA MET A 396 10.16 -15.46 -18.61
C MET A 396 9.96 -16.37 -19.84
N GLY A 397 9.19 -15.93 -20.84
CA GLY A 397 9.02 -16.65 -22.10
C GLY A 397 10.16 -16.44 -23.09
N THR A 398 11.06 -15.48 -22.85
CA THR A 398 12.19 -15.23 -23.76
C THR A 398 13.23 -16.34 -23.61
N ARG A 399 13.81 -16.79 -24.72
CA ARG A 399 14.81 -17.87 -24.76
C ARG A 399 15.96 -17.73 -23.74
N PRO A 400 16.63 -16.57 -23.60
CA PRO A 400 17.74 -16.45 -22.66
C PRO A 400 17.29 -16.62 -21.20
N VAL A 401 16.13 -16.05 -20.84
CA VAL A 401 15.60 -16.12 -19.48
C VAL A 401 15.08 -17.53 -19.18
N ALA A 402 14.38 -18.16 -20.12
CA ALA A 402 13.92 -19.53 -19.98
C ALA A 402 15.08 -20.51 -19.82
N ALA A 403 16.14 -20.42 -20.63
CA ALA A 403 17.30 -21.30 -20.54
C ALA A 403 18.03 -21.20 -19.19
N VAL A 404 18.14 -19.98 -18.63
CA VAL A 404 18.70 -19.79 -17.29
C VAL A 404 17.75 -20.28 -16.21
N GLY A 405 16.45 -19.95 -16.32
CA GLY A 405 15.42 -20.30 -15.36
C GLY A 405 15.21 -21.82 -15.23
N GLU A 406 15.22 -22.56 -16.33
CA GLU A 406 15.17 -24.03 -16.35
C GLU A 406 16.36 -24.63 -15.62
N ARG A 407 17.59 -24.19 -15.94
CA ARG A 407 18.81 -24.68 -15.28
C ARG A 407 18.81 -24.41 -13.78
N VAL A 408 18.40 -23.19 -13.38
CA VAL A 408 18.30 -22.82 -11.97
C VAL A 408 17.25 -23.69 -11.28
N TYR A 409 16.09 -23.89 -11.91
CA TYR A 409 15.04 -24.74 -11.36
C TYR A 409 15.49 -26.19 -11.21
N GLU A 410 16.11 -26.78 -12.23
CA GLU A 410 16.64 -28.14 -12.20
C GLU A 410 17.69 -28.31 -11.11
N TYR A 411 18.60 -27.34 -10.97
CA TYR A 411 19.58 -27.33 -9.89
C TYR A 411 18.91 -27.32 -8.52
N VAL A 412 17.93 -26.44 -8.30
CA VAL A 412 17.19 -26.37 -7.03
C VAL A 412 16.41 -27.66 -6.77
N ALA A 413 15.74 -28.20 -7.79
CA ALA A 413 14.97 -29.44 -7.70
C ALA A 413 15.86 -30.65 -7.38
N ALA A 414 17.03 -30.76 -7.99
CA ALA A 414 18.00 -31.84 -7.73
C ALA A 414 18.66 -31.74 -6.34
N ASN A 415 18.75 -30.53 -5.79
CA ASN A 415 19.40 -30.29 -4.50
C ASN A 415 18.41 -30.06 -3.34
N ARG A 416 17.10 -30.20 -3.58
CA ARG A 416 16.07 -29.94 -2.56
C ARG A 416 16.24 -30.79 -1.30
N SER A 417 16.57 -32.07 -1.43
CA SER A 417 16.82 -32.96 -0.29
C SER A 417 18.14 -32.68 0.46
N ARG A 418 19.11 -32.00 -0.18
CA ARG A 418 20.45 -31.74 0.39
C ARG A 418 20.56 -30.40 1.08
N HIS A 419 19.95 -29.36 0.51
CA HIS A 419 20.11 -27.97 0.98
C HIS A 419 18.83 -27.37 1.56
N PHE A 420 17.68 -27.99 1.33
CA PHE A 420 16.39 -27.47 1.75
C PHE A 420 15.70 -28.49 2.65
N VAL A 421 15.83 -28.29 3.96
CA VAL A 421 15.29 -29.14 5.03
C VAL A 421 13.89 -29.66 4.67
N CYS A 422 13.76 -30.97 4.40
CA CYS A 422 12.49 -31.62 4.04
C CYS A 422 11.57 -31.80 5.25
N SER A 423 12.10 -31.77 6.48
CA SER A 423 11.33 -31.73 7.73
C SER A 423 11.97 -30.74 8.69
N VAL A 424 11.23 -29.69 9.09
CA VAL A 424 11.58 -28.95 10.29
C VAL A 424 11.04 -29.79 11.45
N ASP A 425 11.88 -30.69 11.99
CA ASP A 425 11.53 -31.40 13.23
C ASP A 425 11.43 -30.34 14.34
N LEU A 426 10.21 -30.00 14.73
CA LEU A 426 9.93 -29.04 15.81
C LEU A 426 10.05 -29.68 17.21
N ASP A 427 10.67 -30.86 17.32
CA ASP A 427 10.70 -31.67 18.55
C ASP A 427 11.94 -31.48 19.44
N THR A 428 12.74 -30.43 19.24
CA THR A 428 13.86 -30.11 20.13
C THR A 428 13.91 -28.63 20.46
N GLU A 429 13.12 -28.24 21.46
CA GLU A 429 13.47 -27.33 22.56
C GLU A 429 12.19 -26.92 23.29
N LEU A 430 11.85 -27.69 24.32
CA LEU A 430 11.00 -27.26 25.44
C LEU A 430 11.81 -26.34 26.37
#